data_AF-A0A975CJU0-F1
#
_entry.id   AF-A0A975CJU0-F1
#
_cell.length_a   1.000
_cell.length_b   1.000
_cell.length_c   1.000
_cell.angle_alpha   90.00
_cell.angle_beta   90.00
_cell.angle_gamma   90.00
#
_symmetry.space_group_name_H-M   'P 1'
#
loop_
_entity.id
_entity.type
_entity.pdbx_description
1 polymer ?
#
loop_
_entity_poly.entity_id
_entity_poly.type
_entity_poly.pdbx_seq_one_letter_code
_entity_poly.pdbx_strand_id
1 'polypeptide(L)'
;MKHYKNLGLAVFLLTANILFSQKKKDSITKQSHYTFSIGKATDNSFTKSKSAQAIATFPNTDGATDSYLIDGYLDASYVIERMSEDVFSSITSIGAFYEIHKNTLVDSGKEQDVRQFGVSFNHTWGAIKDLDDPYRPSGKRKESIRDYVISGSIRKSYNRITDKNSFQAIVGFKINRLRSMKSADEDSFRFLNATMKLPEKGKITNVFQMSYDYNIGLGYIENEKVILGNIDFQLNFYPLSKYLKNTFNQEQLLFISYNYSARGELLGNLESDNKAFRTWTYGLEIDAGKTSTIQLSYNTVRGANPYKGLVDQDYDTMALKVKFSLDTK
;
A
#
# COMPACT_ATOMS: atom_id res chain seq x y z
N MET A 1 -18.29 11.10 -21.61
CA MET A 1 -17.36 12.24 -21.36
C MET A 1 -17.95 13.42 -20.56
N LYS A 2 -19.27 13.64 -20.50
CA LYS A 2 -19.86 14.78 -19.74
C LYS A 2 -19.78 14.65 -18.20
N HIS A 3 -19.63 13.45 -17.63
CA HIS A 3 -19.62 13.26 -16.17
C HIS A 3 -18.28 13.55 -15.46
N TYR A 4 -17.17 13.68 -16.20
CA TYR A 4 -15.84 13.91 -15.59
C TYR A 4 -15.56 15.39 -15.23
N LYS A 5 -16.26 16.34 -15.87
CA LYS A 5 -16.08 17.79 -15.58
C LYS A 5 -16.65 18.19 -14.22
N ASN A 6 -17.68 17.49 -13.74
CA ASN A 6 -18.34 17.82 -12.48
C ASN A 6 -17.56 17.30 -11.26
N LEU A 7 -16.77 16.23 -11.43
CA LEU A 7 -15.96 15.63 -10.37
C LEU A 7 -14.76 16.54 -10.00
N GLY A 8 -14.08 17.09 -11.01
CA GLY A 8 -12.97 18.05 -10.78
C GLY A 8 -13.44 19.32 -10.07
N LEU A 9 -14.63 19.81 -10.40
CA LEU A 9 -15.21 21.00 -9.77
C LEU A 9 -15.63 20.72 -8.31
N ALA A 10 -16.17 19.54 -8.02
CA ALA A 10 -16.55 19.15 -6.65
C ALA A 10 -15.33 19.01 -5.72
N VAL A 11 -14.23 18.43 -6.22
CA VAL A 11 -12.97 18.34 -5.47
C VAL A 11 -12.39 19.74 -5.21
N PHE A 12 -12.42 20.63 -6.21
CA PHE A 12 -11.93 22.00 -6.09
C PHE A 12 -12.74 22.84 -5.07
N LEU A 13 -14.07 22.70 -5.06
CA LEU A 13 -14.95 23.42 -4.14
C LEU A 13 -14.86 22.91 -2.69
N LEU A 14 -14.57 21.61 -2.50
CA LEU A 14 -14.30 21.06 -1.17
C LEU A 14 -12.96 21.58 -0.62
N THR A 15 -11.94 21.73 -1.47
CA THR A 15 -10.64 22.28 -1.07
C THR A 15 -10.69 23.78 -0.75
N ALA A 16 -11.55 24.55 -1.43
CA ALA A 16 -11.66 26.00 -1.22
C ALA A 16 -12.28 26.37 0.14
N ASN A 17 -13.19 25.57 0.69
CA ASN A 17 -13.84 25.87 1.98
C ASN A 17 -12.95 25.60 3.20
N ILE A 18 -11.93 24.75 3.06
CA ILE A 18 -11.01 24.41 4.15
C ILE A 18 -9.92 25.50 4.34
N LEU A 19 -9.68 26.33 3.31
CA LEU A 19 -8.70 27.41 3.31
C LEU A 19 -9.03 28.58 4.26
N PHE A 20 -10.26 28.69 4.78
CA PHE A 20 -10.69 29.85 5.59
C PHE A 20 -10.61 29.69 7.11
N SER A 21 -10.00 28.63 7.64
CA SER A 21 -9.93 28.44 9.09
C SER A 21 -8.51 28.16 9.60
N GLN A 22 -7.66 29.20 9.68
CA GLN A 22 -6.48 29.17 10.56
C GLN A 22 -6.12 30.57 11.11
N LYS A 23 -6.40 30.79 12.39
CA LYS A 23 -5.59 31.67 13.26
C LYS A 23 -5.58 31.11 14.68
N LYS A 24 -4.51 30.39 15.05
CA LYS A 24 -3.94 30.44 16.40
C LYS A 24 -2.53 29.86 16.42
N LYS A 25 -1.69 30.47 17.25
CA LYS A 25 -0.24 30.27 17.37
C LYS A 25 0.00 29.39 18.59
N ASP A 26 0.06 28.07 18.39
CA ASP A 26 0.51 27.10 19.39
C ASP A 26 1.82 26.44 18.89
N SER A 27 2.64 25.91 19.80
CA SER A 27 3.95 25.26 19.60
C SER A 27 3.92 23.95 18.79
N ILE A 28 2.88 23.77 17.96
CA ILE A 28 2.67 22.62 17.10
C ILE A 28 3.05 23.02 15.68
N THR A 29 4.09 22.40 15.13
CA THR A 29 4.37 22.53 13.70
C THR A 29 3.28 21.80 12.94
N LYS A 30 2.44 22.59 12.25
CA LYS A 30 1.40 22.08 11.35
C LYS A 30 1.86 22.24 9.91
N GLN A 31 2.10 21.13 9.24
CA GLN A 31 2.35 21.10 7.80
C GLN A 31 1.13 20.50 7.12
N SER A 32 0.72 21.08 6.00
CA SER A 32 -0.32 20.49 5.17
C SER A 32 0.10 20.53 3.71
N HIS A 33 -0.14 19.44 3.01
CA HIS A 33 0.21 19.31 1.60
C HIS A 33 -0.82 18.44 0.88
N TYR A 34 -0.87 18.58 -0.44
CA TYR A 34 -1.66 17.72 -1.30
C TYR A 34 -0.75 16.63 -1.86
N THR A 35 -1.26 15.42 -1.95
CA THR A 35 -0.60 14.34 -2.68
C THR A 35 -1.46 13.90 -3.85
N PHE A 36 -0.80 13.67 -4.97
CA PHE A 36 -1.39 13.05 -6.14
C PHE A 36 -0.60 11.79 -6.44
N SER A 37 -1.29 10.65 -6.44
CA SER A 37 -0.67 9.35 -6.69
C SER A 37 -1.36 8.67 -7.85
N ILE A 38 -0.58 8.30 -8.86
CA ILE A 38 -0.97 7.28 -9.83
C ILE A 38 -0.29 5.99 -9.33
N GLY A 39 -0.96 4.84 -9.39
CA GLY A 39 -0.55 3.58 -8.74
C GLY A 39 -0.96 2.32 -9.50
N LYS A 40 -0.45 1.15 -9.08
CA LYS A 40 -1.14 -0.13 -9.30
C LYS A 40 -2.33 -0.17 -8.36
N ALA A 41 -3.49 -0.60 -8.82
CA ALA A 41 -4.59 -0.88 -7.92
C ALA A 41 -4.29 -2.13 -7.08
N THR A 42 -4.06 -1.97 -5.77
CA THR A 42 -3.67 -3.06 -4.86
C THR A 42 -4.87 -3.57 -4.06
N ASP A 43 -4.90 -4.86 -3.71
CA ASP A 43 -5.99 -5.47 -2.91
C ASP A 43 -6.12 -4.90 -1.51
N ASN A 44 -5.05 -4.26 -1.08
CA ASN A 44 -4.92 -3.61 0.19
C ASN A 44 -5.13 -2.08 0.01
N SER A 45 -6.24 -1.55 0.51
CA SER A 45 -6.50 -0.09 0.57
C SER A 45 -5.48 0.66 1.44
N PHE A 46 -4.70 -0.06 2.25
CA PHE A 46 -3.74 0.44 3.22
C PHE A 46 -2.30 0.54 2.66
N THR A 47 -2.06 0.09 1.42
CA THR A 47 -0.78 0.26 0.69
C THR A 47 -0.89 1.18 -0.53
N LYS A 48 -1.91 2.05 -0.57
CA LYS A 48 -2.19 3.00 -1.67
C LYS A 48 -1.11 4.07 -1.93
N SER A 49 0.02 4.00 -1.21
CA SER A 49 1.24 4.78 -1.45
C SER A 49 2.19 4.15 -2.49
N LYS A 50 1.86 2.99 -3.06
CA LYS A 50 2.66 2.34 -4.11
C LYS A 50 2.48 3.10 -5.44
N SER A 51 3.59 3.60 -5.97
CA SER A 51 3.64 4.39 -7.22
C SER A 51 3.09 3.66 -8.44
N ALA A 52 2.79 4.45 -9.47
CA ALA A 52 2.20 4.05 -10.74
C ALA A 52 2.96 2.87 -11.29
N GLN A 53 2.25 1.83 -11.68
CA GLN A 53 2.85 0.68 -12.33
C GLN A 53 2.16 0.52 -13.65
N ALA A 54 2.91 0.68 -14.74
CA ALA A 54 2.46 0.30 -16.06
C ALA A 54 2.77 -1.19 -16.23
N ILE A 55 1.82 -2.04 -15.87
CA ILE A 55 2.02 -3.50 -15.90
C ILE A 55 1.70 -3.98 -17.30
N ALA A 56 2.74 -4.26 -18.08
CA ALA A 56 2.61 -5.09 -19.28
C ALA A 56 2.77 -6.55 -18.83
N THR A 57 1.67 -7.31 -18.82
CA THR A 57 1.70 -8.73 -18.50
C THR A 57 1.82 -9.54 -19.78
N PHE A 58 2.80 -10.44 -19.84
CA PHE A 58 2.89 -11.45 -20.88
C PHE A 58 2.41 -12.77 -20.27
N PRO A 59 1.23 -13.30 -20.64
CA PRO A 59 0.81 -14.63 -20.19
C PRO A 59 1.84 -15.67 -20.62
N ASN A 60 2.17 -16.61 -19.73
CA ASN A 60 2.98 -17.79 -20.06
C ASN A 60 2.11 -19.00 -20.48
N THR A 61 0.80 -18.80 -20.65
CA THR A 61 -0.15 -19.86 -21.04
C THR A 61 -0.58 -19.66 -22.48
N ASP A 62 -0.10 -20.54 -23.36
CA ASP A 62 -0.27 -20.56 -24.83
C ASP A 62 -1.74 -20.59 -25.35
N GLY A 63 -2.75 -20.51 -24.48
CA GLY A 63 -4.15 -20.77 -24.83
C GLY A 63 -5.04 -19.54 -25.08
N ALA A 64 -4.63 -18.34 -24.68
CA ALA A 64 -5.46 -17.14 -24.77
C ALA A 64 -4.81 -16.06 -25.65
N THR A 65 -5.22 -16.03 -26.92
CA THR A 65 -4.90 -14.93 -27.86
C THR A 65 -5.42 -13.61 -27.27
N ASP A 66 -4.56 -12.58 -27.18
CA ASP A 66 -4.85 -11.23 -26.67
C ASP A 66 -5.19 -11.12 -25.16
N SER A 67 -4.35 -11.69 -24.29
CA SER A 67 -4.51 -11.52 -22.84
C SER A 67 -3.81 -10.26 -22.30
N TYR A 68 -4.45 -9.53 -21.39
CA TYR A 68 -3.87 -8.37 -20.71
C TYR A 68 -4.44 -8.18 -19.30
N LEU A 69 -3.67 -7.49 -18.47
CA LEU A 69 -4.03 -7.09 -17.11
C LEU A 69 -3.79 -5.58 -16.97
N ILE A 70 -4.83 -4.84 -16.62
CA ILE A 70 -4.76 -3.41 -16.30
C ILE A 70 -5.24 -3.22 -14.86
N ASP A 71 -4.32 -2.90 -13.97
CA ASP A 71 -4.59 -2.54 -12.58
C ASP A 71 -4.18 -1.08 -12.34
N GLY A 72 -5.09 -0.14 -12.63
CA GLY A 72 -4.81 1.29 -12.54
C GLY A 72 -5.41 1.92 -11.29
N TYR A 73 -4.63 2.75 -10.59
CA TYR A 73 -5.05 3.53 -9.43
C TYR A 73 -4.75 5.02 -9.63
N LEU A 74 -5.69 5.88 -9.26
CA LEU A 74 -5.48 7.32 -9.16
C LEU A 74 -6.04 7.82 -7.82
N ASP A 75 -5.25 8.59 -7.08
CA ASP A 75 -5.59 9.18 -5.79
C ASP A 75 -5.23 10.66 -5.78
N ALA A 76 -6.13 11.45 -5.22
CA ALA A 76 -5.84 12.80 -4.76
C ALA A 76 -6.22 12.90 -3.28
N SER A 77 -5.25 13.22 -2.43
CA SER A 77 -5.47 13.32 -0.99
C SER A 77 -4.86 14.57 -0.39
N TYR A 78 -5.53 15.07 0.64
CA TYR A 78 -5.06 16.16 1.48
C TYR A 78 -4.49 15.56 2.76
N VAL A 79 -3.24 15.93 3.08
CA VAL A 79 -2.50 15.42 4.22
C VAL A 79 -2.25 16.56 5.20
N ILE A 80 -2.54 16.30 6.47
CA ILE A 80 -2.27 17.19 7.60
C ILE A 80 -1.31 16.46 8.53
N GLU A 81 -0.12 17.02 8.68
CA GLU A 81 0.89 16.56 9.61
C GLU A 81 0.93 17.51 10.80
N ARG A 82 0.90 16.93 12.00
CA ARG A 82 1.06 17.63 13.27
C ARG A 82 2.20 16.95 14.00
N MET A 83 3.28 17.69 14.20
CA MET A 83 4.39 17.25 15.02
C MET A 83 4.45 18.14 16.26
N SER A 84 4.37 17.50 17.43
CA SER A 84 4.85 18.07 18.68
C SER A 84 6.33 17.77 18.77
N GLU A 85 7.13 18.76 19.19
CA GLU A 85 8.59 18.63 19.20
C GLU A 85 9.05 17.38 19.98
N ASP A 86 8.40 16.95 21.06
CA ASP A 86 8.99 15.97 21.98
C ASP A 86 8.16 14.72 22.32
N VAL A 87 6.90 14.59 21.85
CA VAL A 87 6.03 13.52 22.38
C VAL A 87 5.23 12.77 21.31
N PHE A 88 4.76 13.45 20.27
CA PHE A 88 3.69 12.91 19.45
C PHE A 88 3.71 13.43 18.01
N SER A 89 3.58 12.49 17.06
CA SER A 89 3.26 12.78 15.66
C SER A 89 1.84 12.32 15.34
N SER A 90 1.10 13.14 14.62
CA SER A 90 -0.16 12.76 14.03
C SER A 90 -0.18 13.11 12.55
N ILE A 91 -0.57 12.14 11.72
CA ILE A 91 -0.73 12.33 10.29
C ILE A 91 -2.15 11.91 9.95
N THR A 92 -2.93 12.85 9.41
CA THR A 92 -4.28 12.58 8.90
C THR A 92 -4.27 12.81 7.40
N SER A 93 -4.81 11.86 6.64
CA SER A 93 -5.09 12.06 5.22
C SER A 93 -6.53 11.71 4.89
N ILE A 94 -7.11 12.48 3.99
CA ILE A 94 -8.41 12.21 3.37
C ILE A 94 -8.22 12.34 1.87
N GLY A 95 -8.69 11.36 1.11
CA GLY A 95 -8.51 11.34 -0.34
C GLY A 95 -9.74 10.85 -1.09
N ALA A 96 -9.78 11.20 -2.37
CA ALA A 96 -10.67 10.58 -3.34
C ALA A 96 -9.82 9.75 -4.30
N PHE A 97 -10.36 8.60 -4.70
CA PHE A 97 -9.65 7.68 -5.57
C PHE A 97 -10.53 7.06 -6.64
N TYR A 98 -9.87 6.61 -7.69
CA TYR A 98 -10.46 5.86 -8.79
C TYR A 98 -9.57 4.65 -9.14
N GLU A 99 -10.19 3.50 -9.32
CA GLU A 99 -9.56 2.21 -9.59
C GLU A 99 -10.15 1.58 -10.86
N ILE A 100 -9.29 0.99 -11.68
CA ILE A 100 -9.67 0.11 -12.79
C ILE A 100 -8.95 -1.22 -12.61
N HIS A 101 -9.69 -2.30 -12.68
CA HIS A 101 -9.22 -3.68 -12.74
C HIS A 101 -9.79 -4.33 -13.99
N LYS A 102 -8.94 -4.55 -14.99
CA LYS A 102 -9.31 -5.28 -16.19
C LYS A 102 -8.41 -6.48 -16.36
N ASN A 103 -8.96 -7.69 -16.39
CA ASN A 103 -8.20 -8.92 -16.48
C ASN A 103 -8.85 -9.89 -17.46
N THR A 104 -8.10 -10.33 -18.46
CA THR A 104 -8.47 -11.40 -19.39
C THR A 104 -7.61 -12.66 -19.25
N LEU A 105 -6.68 -12.69 -18.28
CA LEU A 105 -5.78 -13.83 -18.01
C LEU A 105 -6.44 -14.96 -17.20
N VAL A 106 -7.60 -14.69 -16.61
CA VAL A 106 -8.39 -15.68 -15.90
C VAL A 106 -9.00 -16.63 -16.93
N ASP A 107 -9.22 -17.92 -16.60
CA ASP A 107 -9.81 -18.94 -17.48
C ASP A 107 -10.80 -18.33 -18.49
N SER A 108 -10.72 -18.72 -19.76
CA SER A 108 -11.28 -18.07 -20.96
C SER A 108 -12.79 -17.72 -20.98
N GLY A 109 -13.52 -17.89 -19.87
CA GLY A 109 -14.88 -17.38 -19.63
C GLY A 109 -15.03 -16.45 -18.42
N LYS A 110 -13.94 -16.03 -17.75
CA LYS A 110 -13.94 -15.24 -16.51
C LYS A 110 -13.31 -13.85 -16.70
N GLU A 111 -13.56 -13.20 -17.84
CA GLU A 111 -13.13 -11.80 -18.05
C GLU A 111 -13.64 -10.90 -16.91
N GLN A 112 -12.83 -9.93 -16.53
CA GLN A 112 -13.17 -8.96 -15.49
C GLN A 112 -12.90 -7.53 -15.99
N ASP A 113 -13.85 -6.62 -15.80
CA ASP A 113 -13.68 -5.15 -15.96
C ASP A 113 -14.45 -4.49 -14.80
N VAL A 114 -13.73 -4.28 -13.70
CA VAL A 114 -14.25 -3.66 -12.47
C VAL A 114 -13.68 -2.27 -12.32
N ARG A 115 -14.56 -1.31 -12.07
CA ARG A 115 -14.21 0.10 -11.90
C ARG A 115 -14.75 0.59 -10.59
N GLN A 116 -13.92 1.27 -9.81
CA GLN A 116 -14.30 1.74 -8.49
C GLN A 116 -13.99 3.21 -8.34
N PHE A 117 -14.89 3.92 -7.67
CA PHE A 117 -14.65 5.28 -7.21
C PHE A 117 -14.96 5.34 -5.73
N GLY A 118 -14.13 6.04 -4.96
CA GLY A 118 -14.34 6.11 -3.53
C GLY A 118 -13.59 7.24 -2.85
N VAL A 119 -13.81 7.32 -1.55
CA VAL A 119 -13.07 8.17 -0.63
C VAL A 119 -12.31 7.30 0.35
N SER A 120 -11.13 7.74 0.73
CA SER A 120 -10.29 7.08 1.73
C SER A 120 -9.96 8.04 2.85
N PHE A 121 -9.75 7.49 4.03
CA PHE A 121 -9.18 8.22 5.15
C PHE A 121 -8.09 7.38 5.79
N ASN A 122 -7.11 8.06 6.35
CA ASN A 122 -6.04 7.46 7.11
C ASN A 122 -5.68 8.39 8.26
N HIS A 123 -5.46 7.81 9.43
CA HIS A 123 -4.99 8.51 10.61
C HIS A 123 -3.91 7.67 11.26
N THR A 124 -2.72 8.25 11.35
CA THR A 124 -1.57 7.65 12.03
C THR A 124 -1.27 8.46 13.27
N TRP A 125 -1.10 7.78 14.40
CA TRP A 125 -0.57 8.36 15.62
C TRP A 125 0.69 7.64 16.05
N GLY A 126 1.72 8.44 16.31
CA GLY A 126 3.07 7.97 16.58
C GLY A 126 3.63 8.57 17.85
N ALA A 127 4.25 7.75 18.70
CA ALA A 127 5.04 8.23 19.81
C ALA A 127 6.48 8.52 19.32
N ILE A 128 6.86 9.80 19.30
CA ILE A 128 8.19 10.23 18.87
C ILE A 128 9.16 10.03 20.03
N LYS A 129 10.35 9.49 19.75
CA LYS A 129 11.49 9.53 20.67
C LYS A 129 12.78 9.87 19.94
N ASP A 130 13.71 10.45 20.68
CA ASP A 130 15.09 10.53 20.28
C ASP A 130 15.71 9.13 20.27
N LEU A 131 16.21 8.72 19.11
CA LEU A 131 16.95 7.48 18.93
C LEU A 131 18.37 7.80 18.48
N ASP A 132 19.33 7.01 18.93
CA ASP A 132 20.69 7.11 18.41
C ASP A 132 20.70 6.83 16.90
N ASP A 133 21.37 7.70 16.16
CA ASP A 133 21.56 7.56 14.73
C ASP A 133 22.70 6.56 14.48
N PRO A 134 22.42 5.37 13.94
CA PRO A 134 23.46 4.38 13.68
C PRO A 134 24.48 4.85 12.63
N TYR A 135 24.19 5.92 11.88
CA TYR A 135 25.05 6.48 10.85
C TYR A 135 25.79 7.76 11.29
N ARG A 136 25.50 8.28 12.49
CA ARG A 136 26.16 9.49 13.04
C ARG A 136 26.54 9.25 14.51
N PRO A 137 27.83 9.11 14.84
CA PRO A 137 28.30 8.76 16.20
C PRO A 137 27.83 9.68 17.34
N SER A 138 27.36 10.89 17.02
CA SER A 138 26.81 11.88 17.97
C SER A 138 25.40 12.37 17.61
N GLY A 139 24.76 11.76 16.60
CA GLY A 139 23.46 12.18 16.11
C GLY A 139 22.34 11.50 16.87
N LYS A 140 21.40 12.29 17.40
CA LYS A 140 20.06 11.80 17.74
C LYS A 140 19.14 12.09 16.57
N ARG A 141 18.29 11.12 16.24
CA ARG A 141 17.20 11.28 15.27
C ARG A 141 15.87 11.11 15.97
N LYS A 142 14.98 12.08 15.80
CA LYS A 142 13.59 11.98 16.26
C LYS A 142 12.85 11.05 15.32
N GLU A 143 12.43 9.89 15.81
CA GLU A 143 11.67 8.92 15.05
C GLU A 143 10.52 8.37 15.89
N SER A 144 9.43 8.00 15.21
CA SER A 144 8.35 7.28 15.88
C SER A 144 8.77 5.85 16.21
N ILE A 145 8.68 5.49 17.49
CA ILE A 145 8.98 4.13 17.98
C ILE A 145 7.77 3.20 17.86
N ARG A 146 6.58 3.78 17.78
CA ARG A 146 5.32 3.05 17.63
C ARG A 146 4.31 3.89 16.88
N ASP A 147 3.90 3.37 15.73
CA ASP A 147 2.84 3.96 14.91
C ASP A 147 1.62 3.06 14.97
N TYR A 148 0.50 3.64 15.34
CA TYR A 148 -0.80 3.03 15.20
C TYR A 148 -1.54 3.74 14.09
N VAL A 149 -2.27 2.98 13.30
CA VAL A 149 -2.91 3.48 12.10
C VAL A 149 -4.34 2.97 12.06
N ILE A 150 -5.30 3.89 11.97
CA ILE A 150 -6.66 3.58 11.53
C ILE A 150 -6.82 4.14 10.13
N SER A 151 -7.42 3.34 9.26
CA SER A 151 -7.65 3.73 7.88
C SER A 151 -8.91 3.09 7.38
N GLY A 152 -9.49 3.64 6.34
CA GLY A 152 -10.68 3.06 5.74
C GLY A 152 -11.01 3.71 4.42
N SER A 153 -11.99 3.12 3.75
CA SER A 153 -12.51 3.61 2.49
C SER A 153 -13.98 3.31 2.36
N ILE A 154 -14.66 4.17 1.62
CA ILE A 154 -16.01 3.95 1.14
C ILE A 154 -15.94 4.05 -0.37
N ARG A 155 -16.49 3.06 -1.08
CA ARG A 155 -16.42 3.01 -2.54
C ARG A 155 -17.69 2.46 -3.17
N LYS A 156 -17.94 2.94 -4.38
CA LYS A 156 -18.89 2.37 -5.31
C LYS A 156 -18.11 1.64 -6.39
N SER A 157 -18.44 0.37 -6.59
CA SER A 157 -17.85 -0.53 -7.56
C SER A 157 -18.88 -0.85 -8.65
N TYR A 158 -18.42 -0.92 -9.90
CA TYR A 158 -19.21 -1.36 -11.04
C TYR A 158 -18.41 -2.40 -11.82
N ASN A 159 -18.97 -3.61 -11.95
CA ASN A 159 -18.45 -4.67 -12.80
C ASN A 159 -19.20 -4.64 -14.14
N ARG A 160 -18.47 -4.32 -15.22
CA ARG A 160 -19.04 -4.19 -16.58
C ARG A 160 -19.36 -5.54 -17.22
N ILE A 161 -18.73 -6.62 -16.80
CA ILE A 161 -18.92 -7.95 -17.37
C ILE A 161 -20.20 -8.59 -16.82
N THR A 162 -20.42 -8.47 -15.50
CA THR A 162 -21.62 -9.01 -14.86
C THR A 162 -22.76 -8.00 -14.74
N ASP A 163 -22.54 -6.75 -15.17
CA ASP A 163 -23.44 -5.60 -14.99
C ASP A 163 -23.92 -5.41 -13.53
N LYS A 164 -23.02 -5.64 -12.57
CA LYS A 164 -23.34 -5.53 -11.13
C LYS A 164 -22.73 -4.26 -10.53
N ASN A 165 -23.53 -3.56 -9.73
CA ASN A 165 -23.08 -2.46 -8.88
C ASN A 165 -22.98 -2.93 -7.43
N SER A 166 -22.00 -2.40 -6.69
CA SER A 166 -21.81 -2.72 -5.28
C SER A 166 -21.33 -1.48 -4.53
N PHE A 167 -21.95 -1.18 -3.40
CA PHE A 167 -21.40 -0.26 -2.42
C PHE A 167 -20.60 -1.03 -1.38
N GLN A 168 -19.45 -0.48 -1.01
CA GLN A 168 -18.55 -1.13 -0.07
C GLN A 168 -17.96 -0.13 0.92
N ALA A 169 -17.78 -0.57 2.15
CA ALA A 169 -17.09 0.17 3.19
C ALA A 169 -16.05 -0.73 3.85
N ILE A 170 -14.84 -0.22 4.07
CA ILE A 170 -13.75 -0.96 4.70
C ILE A 170 -13.12 -0.08 5.75
N VAL A 171 -12.80 -0.67 6.90
CA VAL A 171 -12.01 -0.05 7.96
C VAL A 171 -10.95 -1.02 8.41
N GLY A 172 -9.75 -0.54 8.66
CA GLY A 172 -8.61 -1.34 9.07
C GLY A 172 -7.80 -0.65 10.13
N PHE A 173 -7.14 -1.47 10.93
CA PHE A 173 -6.24 -1.10 11.98
C PHE A 173 -4.90 -1.81 11.76
N LYS A 174 -3.81 -1.07 11.93
CA LYS A 174 -2.48 -1.66 11.97
C LYS A 174 -1.58 -0.99 12.98
N ILE A 175 -0.58 -1.74 13.44
CA ILE A 175 0.53 -1.23 14.25
C ILE A 175 1.76 -1.27 13.37
N ASN A 176 2.04 -0.14 12.73
CA ASN A 176 3.03 0.00 11.66
C ASN A 176 4.47 -0.18 12.14
N ARG A 177 4.77 0.31 13.35
CA ARG A 177 6.13 0.27 13.92
C ARG A 177 6.09 -0.28 15.33
N LEU A 178 6.91 -1.28 15.62
CA LEU A 178 7.17 -1.77 16.98
C LEU A 178 8.68 -1.97 17.10
N ARG A 179 9.41 -0.94 17.54
CA ARG A 179 10.85 -1.08 17.76
C ARG A 179 11.12 -1.62 19.16
N SER A 180 11.79 -2.77 19.26
CA SER A 180 12.32 -3.24 20.54
C SER A 180 13.30 -2.20 21.09
N MET A 181 12.99 -1.68 22.27
CA MET A 181 13.82 -0.72 22.99
C MET A 181 14.66 -1.50 24.01
N LYS A 182 15.90 -1.89 23.69
CA LYS A 182 17.02 -1.86 24.65
C LYS A 182 18.39 -2.30 24.11
N SER A 183 19.38 -1.66 24.75
CA SER A 183 20.81 -1.89 25.01
C SER A 183 21.72 -2.52 23.95
N ALA A 184 22.91 -1.95 23.84
CA ALA A 184 24.00 -2.32 22.93
C ALA A 184 24.55 -3.75 23.12
N ASP A 185 24.11 -4.51 24.14
CA ASP A 185 24.80 -5.73 24.59
C ASP A 185 23.96 -7.02 24.58
N GLU A 186 22.73 -7.03 24.06
CA GLU A 186 21.93 -8.27 24.02
C GLU A 186 21.44 -8.62 22.60
N ASP A 187 22.05 -9.64 22.01
CA ASP A 187 21.66 -10.34 20.78
C ASP A 187 20.31 -11.08 20.96
N SER A 188 19.23 -10.34 21.21
CA SER A 188 17.88 -10.88 21.28
C SER A 188 17.12 -10.60 19.97
N PHE A 189 16.44 -11.65 19.51
CA PHE A 189 15.58 -11.68 18.32
C PHE A 189 14.69 -10.43 18.25
N ARG A 190 14.96 -9.58 17.24
CA ARG A 190 14.19 -8.37 17.00
C ARG A 190 12.94 -8.73 16.18
N PHE A 191 11.79 -8.86 16.84
CA PHE A 191 10.51 -8.83 16.13
C PHE A 191 10.27 -7.40 15.63
N LEU A 192 10.64 -7.14 14.38
CA LEU A 192 10.64 -5.81 13.76
C LEU A 192 9.46 -5.67 12.81
N ASN A 193 8.34 -5.13 13.29
CA ASN A 193 7.35 -4.56 12.38
C ASN A 193 7.82 -3.14 12.03
N ALA A 194 7.88 -2.84 10.73
CA ALA A 194 8.43 -1.67 10.05
C ALA A 194 9.60 -2.06 9.14
N THR A 195 9.66 -1.40 7.98
CA THR A 195 10.80 -1.30 7.07
C THR A 195 12.06 -0.83 7.81
N MET A 196 12.66 -1.70 8.62
CA MET A 196 13.83 -1.40 9.43
C MET A 196 15.01 -2.19 8.86
N LYS A 197 15.98 -1.43 8.36
CA LYS A 197 17.31 -1.93 8.03
C LYS A 197 17.89 -2.57 9.27
N LEU A 198 18.35 -3.80 9.14
CA LEU A 198 18.97 -4.51 10.25
C LEU A 198 20.25 -3.77 10.67
N PRO A 199 20.62 -3.80 11.96
CA PRO A 199 21.84 -3.15 12.44
C PRO A 199 23.08 -3.67 11.70
N GLU A 200 23.99 -2.78 11.34
CA GLU A 200 25.21 -3.07 10.55
C GLU A 200 26.22 -3.99 11.28
N LYS A 201 26.01 -4.27 12.57
CA LYS A 201 26.97 -4.95 13.45
C LYS A 201 26.85 -6.48 13.52
N GLY A 202 25.97 -7.12 12.75
CA GLY A 202 25.82 -8.59 12.73
C GLY A 202 26.30 -9.25 11.42
N LYS A 203 26.87 -10.46 11.48
CA LYS A 203 27.26 -11.21 10.27
C LYS A 203 26.06 -11.67 9.41
N ILE A 204 24.92 -11.99 10.06
CA ILE A 204 23.69 -12.48 9.39
C ILE A 204 22.89 -11.34 8.75
N THR A 205 22.87 -10.17 9.39
CA THR A 205 22.19 -8.96 8.88
C THR A 205 22.86 -8.41 7.62
N ASN A 206 24.11 -8.81 7.36
CA ASN A 206 24.83 -8.53 6.12
C ASN A 206 24.36 -9.38 4.93
N VAL A 207 23.58 -10.44 5.17
CA VAL A 207 23.20 -11.43 4.14
C VAL A 207 21.70 -11.37 3.85
N PHE A 208 20.85 -11.07 4.84
CA PHE A 208 19.41 -11.04 4.67
C PHE A 208 18.79 -9.85 5.40
N GLN A 209 17.89 -9.15 4.74
CA GLN A 209 16.98 -8.19 5.36
C GLN A 209 15.53 -8.63 5.14
N MET A 210 14.69 -8.42 6.15
CA MET A 210 13.26 -8.74 6.11
C MET A 210 12.44 -7.54 6.59
N SER A 211 11.30 -7.30 5.98
CA SER A 211 10.27 -6.40 6.48
C SER A 211 8.91 -7.09 6.41
N TYR A 212 8.03 -6.80 7.36
CA TYR A 212 6.64 -7.22 7.27
C TYR A 212 5.71 -6.05 7.58
N ASP A 213 4.46 -6.19 7.16
CA ASP A 213 3.33 -5.32 7.50
C ASP A 213 2.10 -6.23 7.70
N TYR A 214 1.19 -5.82 8.55
CA TYR A 214 -0.09 -6.50 8.72
C TYR A 214 -1.20 -5.49 8.95
N ASN A 215 -2.41 -5.83 8.53
CA ASN A 215 -3.60 -5.06 8.79
C ASN A 215 -4.73 -6.01 9.16
N ILE A 216 -5.50 -5.63 10.17
CA ILE A 216 -6.75 -6.32 10.51
C ILE A 216 -7.89 -5.33 10.36
N GLY A 217 -9.01 -5.78 9.85
CA GLY A 217 -10.09 -4.86 9.53
C GLY A 217 -11.45 -5.50 9.45
N LEU A 218 -12.43 -4.66 9.15
CA LEU A 218 -13.78 -5.04 8.82
C LEU A 218 -14.11 -4.47 7.45
N GLY A 219 -14.96 -5.14 6.69
CA GLY A 219 -15.58 -4.51 5.54
C GLY A 219 -16.98 -5.02 5.28
N TYR A 220 -17.75 -4.19 4.60
CA TYR A 220 -19.15 -4.41 4.27
C TYR A 220 -19.32 -4.37 2.75
N ILE A 221 -20.12 -5.29 2.22
CA ILE A 221 -20.49 -5.37 0.81
C ILE A 221 -22.02 -5.34 0.73
N GLU A 222 -22.57 -4.25 0.20
CA GLU A 222 -24.00 -3.93 0.31
C GLU A 222 -24.91 -4.85 -0.52
N ASN A 223 -24.52 -5.17 -1.76
CA ASN A 223 -25.29 -6.05 -2.64
C ASN A 223 -25.38 -7.49 -2.11
N GLU A 224 -24.41 -7.93 -1.31
CA GLU A 224 -24.38 -9.26 -0.68
C GLU A 224 -24.79 -9.20 0.81
N LYS A 225 -25.03 -7.99 1.35
CA LYS A 225 -25.41 -7.71 2.75
C LYS A 225 -24.52 -8.45 3.76
N VAL A 226 -23.22 -8.46 3.53
CA VAL A 226 -22.25 -9.24 4.29
C VAL A 226 -21.22 -8.34 4.96
N ILE A 227 -20.88 -8.67 6.21
CA ILE A 227 -19.77 -8.09 6.96
C ILE A 227 -18.65 -9.13 7.04
N LEU A 228 -17.47 -8.73 6.60
CA LEU A 228 -16.26 -9.55 6.56
C LEU A 228 -15.26 -9.04 7.59
N GLY A 229 -14.59 -9.95 8.28
CA GLY A 229 -13.36 -9.71 9.02
C GLY A 229 -12.16 -9.91 8.10
N ASN A 230 -11.27 -8.94 8.03
CA ASN A 230 -10.15 -8.90 7.09
C ASN A 230 -8.82 -9.08 7.83
N ILE A 231 -7.92 -9.84 7.22
CA ILE A 231 -6.52 -9.93 7.62
C ILE A 231 -5.66 -9.81 6.36
N ASP A 232 -4.86 -8.76 6.31
CA ASP A 232 -3.83 -8.57 5.30
C ASP A 232 -2.45 -8.72 5.94
N PHE A 233 -1.54 -9.41 5.25
CA PHE A 233 -0.16 -9.61 5.65
C PHE A 233 0.75 -9.43 4.44
N GLN A 234 1.82 -8.67 4.60
CA GLN A 234 2.87 -8.51 3.61
C GLN A 234 4.20 -8.83 4.26
N LEU A 235 5.03 -9.59 3.55
CA LEU A 235 6.38 -9.96 3.94
C LEU A 235 7.32 -9.68 2.77
N ASN A 236 8.43 -8.99 3.01
CA ASN A 236 9.43 -8.71 2.01
C ASN A 236 10.79 -9.19 2.52
N PHE A 237 11.56 -9.80 1.64
CA PHE A 237 12.90 -10.26 1.86
C PHE A 237 13.82 -9.63 0.84
N TYR A 238 14.99 -9.18 1.29
CA TYR A 238 16.04 -8.58 0.47
C TYR A 238 17.33 -9.37 0.70
N PRO A 239 17.55 -10.43 -0.08
CA PRO A 239 18.78 -11.21 0.01
C PRO A 239 19.97 -10.37 -0.48
N LEU A 240 21.13 -10.61 0.13
CA LEU A 240 22.41 -9.98 -0.20
C LEU A 240 22.43 -8.45 -0.09
N SER A 241 21.50 -7.86 0.67
CA SER A 241 21.28 -6.41 0.71
C SER A 241 22.56 -5.59 0.95
N LYS A 242 23.45 -6.02 1.86
CA LYS A 242 24.73 -5.34 2.10
C LYS A 242 25.74 -5.52 0.97
N TYR A 243 25.83 -6.71 0.39
CA TYR A 243 26.73 -6.95 -0.74
C TYR A 243 26.31 -6.09 -1.94
N LEU A 244 25.01 -6.03 -2.22
CA LEU A 244 24.43 -5.22 -3.28
C LEU A 244 24.57 -3.72 -3.00
N LYS A 245 24.41 -3.29 -1.74
CA LYS A 245 24.74 -1.92 -1.31
C LYS A 245 26.22 -1.58 -1.53
N ASN A 246 27.15 -2.46 -1.17
CA ASN A 246 28.57 -2.15 -1.30
C ASN A 246 29.07 -2.18 -2.74
N THR A 247 28.52 -3.07 -3.58
CA THR A 247 28.98 -3.28 -4.96
C THR A 247 28.28 -2.34 -5.93
N PHE A 248 26.97 -2.11 -5.74
CA PHE A 248 26.12 -1.38 -6.68
C PHE A 248 25.48 -0.13 -6.08
N ASN A 249 25.66 0.14 -4.79
CA ASN A 249 24.93 1.17 -4.05
C ASN A 249 23.40 0.97 -4.08
N GLN A 250 22.95 -0.29 -4.13
CA GLN A 250 21.54 -0.67 -4.22
C GLN A 250 21.21 -1.73 -3.16
N GLU A 251 20.60 -1.35 -2.04
CA GLU A 251 20.33 -2.27 -0.93
C GLU A 251 19.17 -3.24 -1.21
N GLN A 252 18.19 -2.79 -2.00
CA GLN A 252 16.96 -3.54 -2.30
C GLN A 252 16.97 -4.09 -3.74
N LEU A 253 18.16 -4.21 -4.34
CA LEU A 253 18.28 -4.60 -5.75
C LEU A 253 17.59 -5.92 -6.05
N LEU A 254 17.69 -6.90 -5.17
CA LEU A 254 16.99 -8.17 -5.29
C LEU A 254 15.96 -8.27 -4.16
N PHE A 255 14.73 -8.64 -4.49
CA PHE A 255 13.68 -8.80 -3.49
C PHE A 255 12.75 -9.97 -3.78
N ILE A 256 12.18 -10.48 -2.69
CA ILE A 256 11.09 -11.45 -2.68
C ILE A 256 9.99 -10.87 -1.81
N SER A 257 8.76 -10.79 -2.31
CA SER A 257 7.60 -10.31 -1.56
C SER A 257 6.53 -11.39 -1.53
N TYR A 258 5.90 -11.57 -0.38
CA TYR A 258 4.71 -12.37 -0.21
C TYR A 258 3.61 -11.49 0.36
N ASN A 259 2.48 -11.42 -0.34
CA ASN A 259 1.27 -10.74 0.12
C ASN A 259 0.20 -11.80 0.33
N TYR A 260 -0.52 -11.70 1.44
CA TYR A 260 -1.60 -12.58 1.82
C TYR A 260 -2.78 -11.74 2.31
N SER A 261 -3.96 -11.97 1.78
CA SER A 261 -5.19 -11.27 2.14
C SER A 261 -6.30 -12.29 2.29
N ALA A 262 -6.76 -12.48 3.52
CA ALA A 262 -7.83 -13.40 3.86
C ALA A 262 -9.00 -12.64 4.48
N ARG A 263 -10.20 -13.18 4.27
CA ARG A 263 -11.42 -12.59 4.78
C ARG A 263 -12.31 -13.71 5.31
N GLY A 264 -13.01 -13.45 6.41
CA GLY A 264 -13.98 -14.37 6.98
C GLY A 264 -15.33 -13.69 7.11
N GLU A 265 -16.40 -14.41 6.81
CA GLU A 265 -17.76 -13.93 7.04
C GLU A 265 -18.01 -13.81 8.54
N LEU A 266 -18.35 -12.61 9.00
CA LEU A 266 -18.77 -12.37 10.38
C LEU A 266 -20.29 -12.33 10.48
N LEU A 267 -20.96 -11.74 9.48
CA LEU A 267 -22.42 -11.67 9.35
C LEU A 267 -22.81 -11.71 7.88
N GLY A 268 -23.90 -12.41 7.55
CA GLY A 268 -24.34 -12.65 6.17
C GLY A 268 -23.60 -13.82 5.52
N ASN A 269 -23.87 -14.07 4.25
CA ASN A 269 -23.20 -15.10 3.44
C ASN A 269 -22.63 -14.43 2.19
N LEU A 270 -21.36 -14.64 1.89
CA LEU A 270 -20.73 -14.09 0.69
C LEU A 270 -21.07 -15.01 -0.50
N GLU A 271 -21.65 -14.45 -1.55
CA GLU A 271 -21.90 -15.18 -2.81
C GLU A 271 -20.65 -15.18 -3.70
N SER A 272 -19.85 -14.12 -3.58
CA SER A 272 -18.59 -13.98 -4.30
C SER A 272 -17.49 -14.87 -3.70
N ASP A 273 -16.51 -15.23 -4.54
CA ASP A 273 -15.40 -16.07 -4.10
C ASP A 273 -14.57 -15.35 -3.02
N ASN A 274 -14.26 -16.10 -1.96
CA ASN A 274 -13.55 -15.64 -0.78
C ASN A 274 -12.23 -16.39 -0.53
N LYS A 275 -11.74 -17.14 -1.52
CA LYS A 275 -10.45 -17.81 -1.41
C LYS A 275 -9.36 -16.79 -1.12
N ALA A 276 -8.57 -17.03 -0.08
CA ALA A 276 -7.52 -16.11 0.35
C ALA A 276 -6.61 -15.71 -0.82
N PHE A 277 -6.49 -14.41 -1.05
CA PHE A 277 -5.70 -13.83 -2.13
C PHE A 277 -4.23 -13.81 -1.74
N ARG A 278 -3.38 -14.34 -2.61
CA ARG A 278 -1.94 -14.50 -2.35
C ARG A 278 -1.16 -14.04 -3.56
N THR A 279 -0.11 -13.28 -3.32
CA THR A 279 0.84 -12.89 -4.37
C THR A 279 2.25 -13.16 -3.91
N TRP A 280 2.97 -14.00 -4.65
CA TRP A 280 4.42 -14.05 -4.59
C TRP A 280 4.98 -13.13 -5.66
N THR A 281 5.97 -12.32 -5.29
CA THR A 281 6.69 -11.44 -6.22
C THR A 281 8.18 -11.68 -6.06
N TYR A 282 8.87 -11.93 -7.17
CA TYR A 282 10.31 -12.08 -7.23
C TYR A 282 10.82 -11.04 -8.20
N GLY A 283 11.78 -10.21 -7.82
CA GLY A 283 12.16 -9.13 -8.73
C GLY A 283 13.45 -8.43 -8.40
N LEU A 284 13.77 -7.53 -9.32
CA LEU A 284 14.86 -6.58 -9.22
C LEU A 284 14.30 -5.17 -9.09
N GLU A 285 14.87 -4.36 -8.21
CA GLU A 285 14.51 -2.94 -8.05
C GLU A 285 15.77 -2.07 -8.08
N ILE A 286 15.83 -1.14 -9.04
CA ILE A 286 16.95 -0.24 -9.24
C ILE A 286 16.51 1.18 -8.88
N ASP A 287 17.20 1.79 -7.92
CA ASP A 287 17.06 3.21 -7.64
C ASP A 287 17.65 4.03 -8.80
N ALA A 288 16.79 4.79 -9.48
CA ALA A 288 17.11 5.64 -10.62
C ALA A 288 17.09 7.13 -10.20
N GLY A 289 17.73 7.45 -9.07
CA GLY A 289 17.73 8.78 -8.45
C GLY A 289 17.40 8.72 -6.96
N LYS A 290 17.14 9.87 -6.32
CA LYS A 290 16.84 9.91 -4.87
C LYS A 290 15.49 9.30 -4.51
N THR A 291 14.53 9.34 -5.42
CA THR A 291 13.13 9.00 -5.14
C THR A 291 12.44 8.23 -6.28
N SER A 292 13.13 8.02 -7.40
CA SER A 292 12.65 7.30 -8.57
C SER A 292 13.21 5.88 -8.58
N THR A 293 12.39 4.89 -8.94
CA THR A 293 12.80 3.48 -8.98
C THR A 293 12.27 2.79 -10.22
N ILE A 294 13.04 1.85 -10.77
CA ILE A 294 12.63 0.96 -11.85
C ILE A 294 12.65 -0.46 -11.28
N GLN A 295 11.53 -1.16 -11.38
CA GLN A 295 11.38 -2.50 -10.82
C GLN A 295 10.93 -3.46 -11.92
N LEU A 296 11.63 -4.58 -12.07
CA LEU A 296 11.20 -5.70 -12.89
C LEU A 296 10.87 -6.87 -11.98
N SER A 297 9.70 -7.48 -12.16
CA SER A 297 9.26 -8.55 -11.26
C SER A 297 8.49 -9.63 -11.99
N TYR A 298 8.60 -10.85 -11.49
CA TYR A 298 7.72 -11.97 -11.80
C TYR A 298 6.77 -12.16 -10.62
N ASN A 299 5.47 -12.27 -10.88
CA ASN A 299 4.43 -12.42 -9.88
C ASN A 299 3.62 -13.67 -10.13
N THR A 300 3.38 -14.45 -9.08
CA THR A 300 2.38 -15.53 -9.06
C THR A 300 1.21 -15.08 -8.20
N VAL A 301 0.02 -14.99 -8.81
CA VAL A 301 -1.20 -14.48 -8.18
C VAL A 301 -2.21 -15.61 -8.07
N ARG A 302 -2.74 -15.84 -6.86
CA ARG A 302 -3.78 -16.84 -6.62
C ARG A 302 -4.88 -16.35 -5.67
N GLY A 303 -6.10 -16.83 -5.84
CA GLY A 303 -7.23 -16.57 -4.94
C GLY A 303 -8.14 -15.43 -5.43
N ALA A 304 -9.06 -14.98 -4.57
CA ALA A 304 -10.15 -14.08 -4.93
C ALA A 304 -10.16 -12.80 -4.08
N ASN A 305 -10.78 -11.74 -4.62
CA ASN A 305 -11.01 -10.51 -3.88
C ASN A 305 -12.45 -10.03 -4.07
N PRO A 306 -13.35 -10.31 -3.10
CA PRO A 306 -14.76 -9.96 -3.21
C PRO A 306 -14.97 -8.43 -3.26
N TYR A 307 -14.11 -7.65 -2.60
CA TYR A 307 -14.20 -6.18 -2.67
C TYR A 307 -13.89 -5.62 -4.06
N LYS A 308 -13.19 -6.37 -4.89
CA LYS A 308 -12.91 -5.94 -6.26
C LYS A 308 -13.72 -6.75 -7.28
N GLY A 309 -14.63 -7.60 -6.82
CA GLY A 309 -15.32 -8.56 -7.69
C GLY A 309 -14.34 -9.47 -8.44
N LEU A 310 -13.13 -9.68 -7.91
CA LEU A 310 -12.16 -10.61 -8.49
C LEU A 310 -12.55 -12.01 -8.05
N VAL A 311 -12.89 -12.87 -9.03
CA VAL A 311 -13.15 -14.30 -8.82
C VAL A 311 -11.82 -15.03 -8.56
N ASP A 312 -11.83 -16.36 -8.29
CA ASP A 312 -10.59 -17.13 -8.17
C ASP A 312 -9.65 -16.83 -9.35
N GLN A 313 -8.52 -16.22 -9.02
CA GLN A 313 -7.42 -15.98 -9.93
C GLN A 313 -6.40 -17.10 -9.77
N ASP A 314 -5.80 -17.54 -10.87
CA ASP A 314 -4.58 -18.35 -10.84
C ASP A 314 -3.78 -18.03 -12.10
N TYR A 315 -2.84 -17.09 -11.98
CA TYR A 315 -2.04 -16.65 -13.11
C TYR A 315 -0.67 -16.13 -12.68
N ASP A 316 0.26 -16.20 -13.62
CA ASP A 316 1.60 -15.65 -13.48
C ASP A 316 1.79 -14.45 -14.42
N THR A 317 2.59 -13.48 -13.97
CA THR A 317 2.85 -12.24 -14.73
C THR A 317 4.31 -11.82 -14.62
N MET A 318 4.85 -11.29 -15.70
CA MET A 318 6.02 -10.40 -15.62
C MET A 318 5.52 -8.96 -15.57
N ALA A 319 6.10 -8.12 -14.72
CA ALA A 319 5.68 -6.75 -14.52
C ALA A 319 6.90 -5.83 -14.47
N LEU A 320 6.87 -4.79 -15.31
CA LEU A 320 7.74 -3.63 -15.20
C LEU A 320 7.01 -2.54 -14.44
N LYS A 321 7.64 -2.00 -13.41
CA LYS A 321 7.15 -0.87 -12.63
C LYS A 321 8.14 0.26 -12.74
N VAL A 322 7.65 1.46 -12.99
CA VAL A 322 8.48 2.65 -13.00
C VAL A 322 7.85 3.68 -12.07
N LYS A 323 8.54 3.96 -10.98
CA LYS A 323 8.20 5.02 -10.03
C LYS A 323 8.99 6.26 -10.40
N PHE A 324 8.29 7.32 -10.74
CA PHE A 324 8.86 8.65 -10.82
C PHE A 324 8.41 9.47 -9.63
N SER A 325 9.34 10.20 -9.04
CA SER A 325 9.03 11.25 -8.07
C SER A 325 9.57 12.56 -8.61
N LEU A 326 8.66 13.47 -8.88
CA LEU A 326 8.98 14.85 -9.25
C LEU A 326 9.26 15.59 -7.95
N ASP A 327 10.54 15.75 -7.61
CA ASP A 327 10.95 16.61 -6.51
C ASP A 327 10.83 18.06 -6.98
N THR A 328 9.67 18.69 -6.73
CA THR A 328 9.47 20.12 -7.00
C THR A 328 10.06 20.90 -5.83
N LYS A 329 11.39 20.99 -5.78
CA LYS A 329 12.04 21.97 -4.91
C LYS A 329 11.91 23.38 -5.46
#